data_AF-A0A920N1Q4-F1
#
_entry.id   AF-A0A920N1Q4-F1
#
_cell.length_a   1.000
_cell.length_b   1.000
_cell.length_c   1.000
_cell.angle_alpha   90.00
_cell.angle_beta   90.00
_cell.angle_gamma   90.00
#
_symmetry.space_group_name_H-M   'P 1'
#
loop_
_entity.id
_entity.type
_entity.pdbx_description
1 polymer ?
#
loop_
_entity_poly.entity_id
_entity_poly.type
_entity_poly.pdbx_seq_one_letter_code
_entity_poly.pdbx_strand_id
1 'polypeptide(L)'
;MCWQGLTVSLVEALVILPAHLSHIKTTSPSATKLSGWRRVLKSLAASPDQLMRGRLQDFYERLLRVALKWRYVTLALAFSTVVASFGLIAGGIVDLVFIQKMDSETLMCGVEMPVGTVVGQTREQVKRINDFALTLPEVENVQMFVAMQMDIKGGGGAEMQSHLGQLILELKAADERELDDQRSSDELLVELREFARTLQGVNSVNWDAMNGGPGGRDIHIKVSGPNFEELVQVGEDLQRTLDSYTGVFDLDDDHDEGKREMTLRLKESARPTGIDENRLGSHVRSALYGRESHRISRNREDIRVMVRYPEIFRESLFHLESMWIPTAMISGQRGWVPLHEVARLEPG
;
A
#
# COMPACT_ATOMS: atom_id res chain seq x y z
N MET A 1 -4.46 -24.15 -14.87
CA MET A 1 -4.27 -25.44 -14.15
C MET A 1 -5.50 -26.34 -14.18
N CYS A 2 -6.75 -25.86 -14.05
CA CYS A 2 -7.95 -26.72 -14.03
C CYS A 2 -8.19 -27.60 -15.28
N TRP A 3 -7.82 -27.14 -16.49
CA TRP A 3 -8.00 -27.93 -17.71
C TRP A 3 -7.20 -29.24 -17.70
N GLN A 4 -6.02 -29.24 -17.07
CA GLN A 4 -5.18 -30.45 -16.96
C GLN A 4 -5.84 -31.48 -16.04
N GLY A 5 -6.40 -31.05 -14.91
CA GLY A 5 -7.14 -31.92 -13.99
C GLY A 5 -8.37 -32.55 -14.64
N LEU A 6 -9.15 -31.77 -15.41
CA LEU A 6 -10.30 -32.28 -16.16
C LEU A 6 -9.89 -33.30 -17.23
N THR A 7 -8.80 -33.05 -17.96
CA THR A 7 -8.32 -34.02 -18.96
C THR A 7 -7.83 -35.31 -18.32
N VAL A 8 -7.14 -35.25 -17.18
CA VAL A 8 -6.69 -36.45 -16.45
C VAL A 8 -7.89 -37.21 -15.89
N SER A 9 -8.86 -36.52 -15.29
CA SER A 9 -10.09 -37.13 -14.76
C SER A 9 -10.92 -37.79 -15.86
N LEU A 10 -11.04 -37.16 -17.03
CA LEU A 10 -11.74 -37.72 -18.18
C LEU A 10 -11.05 -38.99 -18.70
N VAL A 11 -9.71 -38.97 -18.80
CA VAL A 11 -8.92 -40.13 -19.22
C VAL A 11 -9.05 -41.27 -18.21
N GLU A 12 -8.97 -40.97 -16.92
CA GLU A 12 -9.12 -41.96 -15.86
C GLU A 12 -10.53 -42.57 -15.86
N ALA A 13 -11.58 -41.74 -15.93
CA ALA A 13 -12.97 -42.20 -15.96
C ALA A 13 -13.30 -43.07 -17.18
N LEU A 14 -12.67 -42.82 -18.33
CA LEU A 14 -13.00 -43.50 -19.59
C LEU A 14 -12.12 -44.70 -19.91
N VAL A 15 -10.87 -44.72 -19.42
CA VAL A 15 -9.89 -45.79 -19.75
C VAL A 15 -9.56 -46.64 -18.52
N ILE A 16 -9.29 -46.01 -17.39
CA ILE A 16 -8.75 -46.70 -16.19
C ILE A 16 -9.90 -47.28 -15.35
N LEU A 17 -10.95 -46.50 -15.14
CA LEU A 17 -12.09 -46.85 -14.30
C LEU A 17 -12.89 -48.05 -14.85
N PRO A 18 -13.17 -48.17 -16.18
CA PRO A 18 -13.82 -49.37 -16.74
C PRO A 18 -12.93 -50.61 -16.63
N ALA A 19 -11.61 -50.47 -16.81
CA ALA A 19 -10.67 -51.57 -16.64
C ALA A 19 -10.66 -52.07 -15.19
N HIS A 20 -10.61 -51.17 -14.21
CA HIS A 20 -10.70 -51.52 -12.78
C HIS A 20 -12.04 -52.14 -12.40
N LEU A 21 -13.17 -51.58 -12.87
CA LEU A 21 -14.50 -52.13 -12.61
C LEU A 21 -14.70 -53.51 -13.26
N SER A 22 -14.11 -53.76 -14.42
CA SER A 22 -14.19 -55.07 -15.09
C SER A 22 -13.47 -56.19 -14.31
N HIS A 23 -12.48 -55.84 -13.50
CA HIS A 23 -11.75 -56.77 -12.63
C HIS A 23 -12.37 -56.94 -11.23
N ILE A 24 -13.38 -56.13 -10.89
CA ILE A 24 -14.19 -56.37 -9.69
C ILE A 24 -15.13 -57.54 -10.00
N LYS A 25 -14.73 -58.74 -9.57
CA LYS A 25 -15.63 -59.90 -9.53
C LYS A 25 -16.84 -59.52 -8.68
N THR A 26 -18.00 -59.37 -9.33
CA THR A 26 -19.31 -59.41 -8.66
C THR A 26 -19.44 -60.78 -8.03
N THR A 27 -19.00 -60.90 -6.78
CA THR A 27 -19.13 -62.13 -6.00
C THR A 27 -20.61 -62.36 -5.79
N SER A 28 -21.21 -63.17 -6.65
CA SER A 28 -22.50 -63.82 -6.41
C SER A 28 -22.41 -64.51 -5.05
N PRO A 29 -23.38 -64.31 -4.13
CA PRO A 29 -23.28 -64.84 -2.79
C PRO A 29 -23.56 -66.35 -2.84
N SER A 30 -22.50 -67.14 -2.99
CA SER A 30 -22.51 -68.55 -2.62
C SER A 30 -22.73 -68.64 -1.11
N ALA A 31 -23.83 -69.30 -0.74
CA ALA A 31 -24.22 -69.54 0.63
C ALA A 31 -23.15 -70.37 1.35
N THR A 32 -22.43 -69.76 2.29
CA THR A 32 -21.70 -70.52 3.30
C THR A 32 -21.66 -69.75 4.62
N LYS A 33 -22.06 -70.45 5.69
CA LYS A 33 -22.22 -69.99 7.08
C LYS A 33 -21.10 -69.02 7.53
N LEU A 34 -21.44 -67.75 7.81
CA LEU A 34 -20.53 -66.85 8.54
C LEU A 34 -21.27 -65.84 9.46
N SER A 35 -20.81 -65.82 10.73
CA SER A 35 -20.77 -64.79 11.79
C SER A 35 -21.78 -63.61 11.80
N GLY A 36 -22.49 -63.45 12.92
CA GLY A 36 -23.57 -62.47 13.15
C GLY A 36 -23.17 -60.99 13.19
N TRP A 37 -21.90 -60.64 13.46
CA TRP A 37 -21.45 -59.23 13.51
C TRP A 37 -21.21 -58.61 12.14
N ARG A 38 -20.86 -59.39 11.12
CA ARG A 38 -20.74 -58.89 9.74
C ARG A 38 -22.10 -58.64 9.08
N ARG A 39 -23.20 -59.12 9.67
CA ARG A 39 -24.58 -58.85 9.20
C ARG A 39 -25.02 -57.41 9.50
N VAL A 40 -24.55 -56.84 10.61
CA VAL A 40 -24.83 -55.45 11.01
C VAL A 40 -24.02 -54.47 10.13
N LEU A 41 -22.74 -54.77 9.87
CA LEU A 41 -21.91 -54.01 8.92
C LEU A 41 -22.44 -54.09 7.48
N LYS A 42 -22.93 -55.25 7.02
CA LYS A 42 -23.63 -55.35 5.72
C LYS A 42 -24.97 -54.64 5.70
N SER A 43 -25.71 -54.58 6.82
CA SER A 43 -26.95 -53.79 6.91
C SER A 43 -26.65 -52.30 6.72
N LEU A 44 -25.59 -51.78 7.31
CA LEU A 44 -25.18 -50.37 7.15
C LEU A 44 -24.62 -50.07 5.75
N ALA A 45 -23.90 -51.00 5.13
CA ALA A 45 -23.35 -50.84 3.77
C ALA A 45 -24.34 -51.15 2.64
N ALA A 46 -25.38 -51.96 2.88
CA ALA A 46 -26.49 -52.21 1.93
C ALA A 46 -27.65 -51.21 2.08
N SER A 47 -27.61 -50.35 3.10
CA SER A 47 -28.60 -49.31 3.34
C SER A 47 -28.61 -48.18 2.31
N PRO A 48 -27.48 -47.70 1.73
CA PRO A 48 -27.50 -46.61 0.76
C PRO A 48 -28.18 -47.02 -0.54
N ASP A 49 -27.89 -48.23 -1.05
CA ASP A 49 -28.49 -48.75 -2.29
C ASP A 49 -30.00 -48.95 -2.17
N GLN A 50 -30.50 -49.37 -1.00
CA GLN A 50 -31.94 -49.53 -0.76
C GLN A 50 -32.65 -48.21 -0.44
N LEU A 51 -31.99 -47.25 0.23
CA LEU A 51 -32.49 -45.89 0.42
C LEU A 51 -32.59 -45.13 -0.90
N MET A 52 -31.58 -45.26 -1.76
CA MET A 52 -31.53 -44.65 -3.09
C MET A 52 -32.58 -45.25 -4.03
N ARG A 53 -32.67 -46.59 -4.12
CA ARG A 53 -33.58 -47.27 -5.07
C ARG A 53 -35.05 -47.30 -4.64
N GLY A 54 -35.33 -47.11 -3.35
CA GLY A 54 -36.70 -47.09 -2.83
C GLY A 54 -37.18 -45.65 -2.61
N ARG A 55 -36.87 -45.09 -1.44
CA ARG A 55 -37.46 -43.82 -0.99
C ARG A 55 -37.10 -42.62 -1.85
N LEU A 56 -35.84 -42.50 -2.28
CA LEU A 56 -35.45 -41.39 -3.16
C LEU A 56 -36.10 -41.51 -4.53
N GLN A 57 -36.13 -42.72 -5.09
CA GLN A 57 -36.76 -42.98 -6.38
C GLN A 57 -38.26 -42.72 -6.35
N ASP A 58 -38.96 -43.20 -5.32
CA ASP A 58 -40.39 -42.96 -5.12
C ASP A 58 -40.70 -41.46 -4.93
N PHE A 59 -39.87 -40.76 -4.15
CA PHE A 59 -40.01 -39.31 -3.94
C PHE A 59 -39.77 -38.52 -5.23
N TYR A 60 -38.71 -38.86 -5.96
CA TYR A 60 -38.39 -38.27 -7.26
C TYR A 60 -39.49 -38.54 -8.29
N GLU A 61 -39.98 -39.78 -8.40
CA GLU A 61 -41.06 -40.13 -9.32
C GLU A 61 -42.34 -39.36 -8.99
N ARG A 62 -42.66 -39.22 -7.69
CA ARG A 62 -43.83 -38.46 -7.24
C ARG A 62 -43.71 -36.98 -7.58
N LEU A 63 -42.54 -36.39 -7.36
CA LEU A 63 -42.25 -34.99 -7.69
C LEU A 63 -42.26 -34.76 -9.20
N LEU A 64 -41.69 -35.69 -9.98
CA LEU A 64 -41.68 -35.67 -11.45
C LEU A 64 -43.10 -35.77 -12.01
N ARG A 65 -43.93 -36.67 -11.47
CA ARG A 65 -45.33 -36.83 -11.90
C ARG A 65 -46.15 -35.57 -11.64
N VAL A 66 -45.95 -34.90 -10.50
CA VAL A 66 -46.56 -33.59 -10.20
C VAL A 66 -46.05 -32.53 -11.15
N ALA A 67 -44.73 -32.47 -11.37
CA ALA A 67 -44.07 -31.52 -12.25
C ALA A 67 -44.54 -31.62 -13.71
N LEU A 68 -44.74 -32.84 -14.22
CA LEU A 68 -45.24 -33.10 -15.56
C LEU A 68 -46.74 -32.81 -15.69
N LYS A 69 -47.54 -33.12 -14.67
CA LYS A 69 -48.98 -32.83 -14.65
C LYS A 69 -49.23 -31.31 -14.68
N TRP A 70 -48.39 -30.53 -14.00
CA TRP A 70 -48.50 -29.07 -13.87
C TRP A 70 -47.39 -28.36 -14.67
N ARG A 71 -47.15 -28.81 -15.92
CA ARG A 71 -46.04 -28.34 -16.78
C ARG A 71 -45.90 -26.82 -16.94
N TYR A 72 -47.01 -26.07 -16.91
CA TYR A 72 -46.95 -24.61 -17.03
C TYR A 72 -46.53 -23.96 -15.71
N VAL A 73 -46.91 -24.54 -14.57
CA VAL A 73 -46.53 -24.05 -13.24
C VAL A 73 -45.05 -24.33 -12.99
N THR A 74 -44.53 -25.47 -13.43
CA THR A 74 -43.09 -25.75 -13.31
C THR A 74 -42.25 -24.86 -14.21
N LEU A 75 -42.71 -24.56 -15.42
CA LEU A 75 -42.02 -23.62 -16.31
C LEU A 75 -42.09 -22.18 -15.78
N ALA A 76 -43.23 -21.77 -15.24
CA ALA A 76 -43.40 -20.48 -14.58
C ALA A 76 -42.53 -20.36 -13.32
N LEU A 77 -42.44 -21.43 -12.52
CA LEU A 77 -41.56 -21.49 -11.35
C LEU A 77 -40.10 -21.32 -11.76
N ALA A 78 -39.63 -22.09 -12.74
CA ALA A 78 -38.25 -22.01 -13.22
C ALA A 78 -37.91 -20.61 -13.75
N PHE A 79 -38.81 -20.01 -14.53
CA PHE A 79 -38.63 -18.65 -15.02
C PHE A 79 -38.66 -17.62 -13.88
N SER A 80 -39.54 -17.80 -12.89
CA SER A 80 -39.61 -16.97 -11.69
C SER A 80 -38.31 -17.03 -10.89
N THR A 81 -37.67 -18.19 -10.75
CA THR A 81 -36.39 -18.29 -10.05
C THR A 81 -35.29 -17.53 -10.79
N VAL A 82 -35.25 -17.63 -12.12
CA VAL A 82 -34.28 -16.88 -12.94
C VAL A 82 -34.49 -15.37 -12.79
N VAL A 83 -35.74 -14.91 -12.91
CA VAL A 83 -36.08 -13.49 -12.74
C VAL A 83 -35.78 -13.02 -11.31
N ALA A 84 -36.03 -13.83 -10.30
CA ALA A 84 -35.70 -13.51 -8.90
C ALA A 84 -34.17 -13.40 -8.70
N SER A 85 -33.37 -14.31 -9.27
CA SER A 85 -31.91 -14.22 -9.19
C SER A 85 -31.37 -12.96 -9.85
N PHE A 86 -31.88 -12.60 -11.03
CA PHE A 86 -31.52 -11.32 -11.68
C PHE A 86 -32.01 -10.12 -10.87
N GLY A 87 -33.21 -10.19 -10.27
CA GLY A 87 -33.77 -9.15 -9.43
C GLY A 87 -32.97 -8.91 -8.15
N LEU A 88 -32.39 -9.96 -7.55
CA LEU A 88 -31.52 -9.83 -6.37
C LEU A 88 -30.23 -9.08 -6.69
N ILE A 89 -29.65 -9.33 -7.86
CA ILE A 89 -28.44 -8.64 -8.35
C ILE A 89 -28.79 -7.20 -8.75
N ALA A 90 -29.82 -7.00 -9.58
CA ALA A 90 -30.23 -5.68 -10.05
C ALA A 90 -30.80 -4.78 -8.94
N GLY A 91 -31.39 -5.39 -7.91
CA GLY A 91 -31.90 -4.70 -6.73
C GLY A 91 -30.83 -4.32 -5.71
N GLY A 92 -29.55 -4.66 -5.95
CA GLY A 92 -28.44 -4.31 -5.05
C GLY A 92 -28.48 -5.06 -3.72
N ILE A 93 -29.20 -6.18 -3.63
CA ILE A 93 -29.22 -7.03 -2.42
C ILE A 93 -27.96 -7.92 -2.41
N VAL A 94 -27.44 -8.25 -3.59
CA VAL A 94 -26.18 -8.97 -3.76
C VAL A 94 -25.15 -8.02 -4.36
N ASP A 95 -24.12 -7.71 -3.60
CA ASP A 95 -23.03 -6.88 -4.06
C ASP A 95 -22.15 -7.61 -5.08
N LEU A 96 -21.90 -6.97 -6.21
CA LEU A 96 -20.98 -7.46 -7.24
C LEU A 96 -19.55 -7.09 -6.83
N VAL A 97 -18.90 -7.98 -6.10
CA VAL A 97 -17.49 -7.84 -5.73
C VAL A 97 -16.62 -8.49 -6.80
N PHE A 98 -15.94 -7.68 -7.62
CA PHE A 98 -15.13 -8.15 -8.75
C PHE A 98 -13.89 -8.96 -8.32
N ILE A 99 -13.33 -8.65 -7.14
CA ILE A 99 -12.21 -9.36 -6.51
C ILE A 99 -12.49 -9.45 -5.02
N GLN A 100 -12.51 -10.66 -4.45
CA GLN A 100 -12.57 -10.82 -3.01
C GLN A 100 -11.29 -10.24 -2.39
N LYS A 101 -11.46 -9.31 -1.45
CA LYS A 101 -10.34 -8.81 -0.64
C LYS A 101 -9.88 -9.97 0.24
N MET A 102 -8.66 -10.43 0.05
CA MET A 102 -8.02 -11.33 1.02
C MET A 102 -7.42 -10.49 2.13
N ASP A 103 -7.40 -11.04 3.33
CA ASP A 103 -6.74 -10.41 4.45
C ASP A 103 -5.23 -10.27 4.16
N SER A 104 -4.71 -9.05 4.27
CA SER A 104 -3.32 -8.76 3.99
C SER A 104 -2.45 -9.04 5.22
N GLU A 105 -1.28 -9.62 4.99
CA GLU A 105 -0.25 -9.79 6.02
C GLU A 105 0.73 -8.61 6.06
N THR A 106 0.61 -7.66 5.14
CA THR A 106 1.49 -6.48 5.08
C THR A 106 0.69 -5.22 4.80
N LEU A 107 0.79 -4.28 5.73
CA LEU A 107 0.22 -2.94 5.57
C LEU A 107 1.35 -1.93 5.32
N MET A 108 1.11 -1.01 4.41
CA MET A 108 2.03 0.07 4.07
C MET A 108 1.40 1.39 4.44
N CYS A 109 2.18 2.25 5.08
CA CYS A 109 1.79 3.63 5.39
C CYS A 109 2.78 4.58 4.72
N GLY A 110 2.29 5.43 3.82
CA GLY A 110 3.02 6.58 3.33
C GLY A 110 2.65 7.81 4.16
N VAL A 111 3.64 8.57 4.60
CA VAL A 111 3.46 9.81 5.36
C VAL A 111 4.12 10.93 4.60
N GLU A 112 3.32 11.95 4.27
CA GLU A 112 3.79 13.12 3.56
C GLU A 112 3.69 14.36 4.44
N MET A 113 4.84 14.97 4.74
CA MET A 113 4.92 16.23 5.46
C MET A 113 5.01 17.41 4.48
N PRO A 114 4.68 18.64 4.91
CA PRO A 114 4.91 19.83 4.12
C PRO A 114 6.35 19.90 3.58
N VAL A 115 6.49 20.29 2.33
CA VAL A 115 7.79 20.38 1.66
C VAL A 115 8.71 21.33 2.42
N GLY A 116 9.97 20.91 2.62
CA GLY A 116 10.96 21.64 3.41
C GLY A 116 10.96 21.32 4.91
N THR A 117 10.11 20.38 5.36
CA THR A 117 10.19 19.80 6.70
C THR A 117 11.54 19.11 6.93
N VAL A 118 12.10 19.32 8.12
CA VAL A 118 13.39 18.73 8.52
C VAL A 118 13.19 17.25 8.84
N VAL A 119 14.15 16.41 8.43
CA VAL A 119 14.13 14.95 8.67
C VAL A 119 13.83 14.57 10.12
N GLY A 120 14.29 15.37 11.10
CA GLY A 120 14.01 15.14 12.51
C GLY A 120 12.53 15.27 12.88
N GLN A 121 11.81 16.24 12.28
CA GLN A 121 10.37 16.42 12.50
C GLN A 121 9.57 15.31 11.82
N THR A 122 9.93 14.97 10.57
CA THR A 122 9.35 13.82 9.86
C THR A 122 9.51 12.54 10.66
N ARG A 123 10.73 12.29 11.20
CA ARG A 123 11.00 11.14 12.07
C ARG A 123 10.09 11.11 13.28
N GLU A 124 9.83 12.25 13.92
CA GLU A 124 8.98 12.30 15.11
C GLU A 124 7.54 11.87 14.79
N GLN A 125 6.98 12.35 13.68
CA GLN A 125 5.61 11.99 13.28
C GLN A 125 5.50 10.53 12.87
N VAL A 126 6.42 10.05 12.03
CA VAL A 126 6.48 8.63 11.62
C VAL A 126 6.68 7.73 12.86
N LYS A 127 7.49 8.17 13.82
CA LYS A 127 7.68 7.44 15.08
C LYS A 127 6.40 7.37 15.91
N ARG A 128 5.57 8.42 15.95
CA ARG A 128 4.28 8.36 16.68
C ARG A 128 3.36 7.29 16.10
N ILE A 129 3.31 7.16 14.78
CA ILE A 129 2.55 6.08 14.11
C ILE A 129 3.15 4.72 14.43
N ASN A 130 4.47 4.58 14.36
CA ASN A 130 5.18 3.36 14.74
C ASN A 130 4.87 2.93 16.18
N ASP A 131 4.99 3.86 17.12
CA ASP A 131 4.79 3.60 18.55
C ASP A 131 3.34 3.19 18.83
N PHE A 132 2.35 3.76 18.11
CA PHE A 132 0.96 3.32 18.17
C PHE A 132 0.76 1.93 17.55
N ALA A 133 1.32 1.68 16.37
CA ALA A 133 1.17 0.39 15.70
C ALA A 133 1.76 -0.77 16.51
N LEU A 134 2.86 -0.53 17.24
CA LEU A 134 3.46 -1.51 18.17
C LEU A 134 2.56 -1.83 19.38
N THR A 135 1.52 -1.04 19.66
CA THR A 135 0.55 -1.38 20.72
C THR A 135 -0.46 -2.45 20.27
N LEU A 136 -0.57 -2.71 18.97
CA LEU A 136 -1.50 -3.67 18.40
C LEU A 136 -0.90 -5.09 18.46
N PRO A 137 -1.54 -6.05 19.13
CA PRO A 137 -1.01 -7.42 19.27
C PRO A 137 -0.93 -8.22 17.97
N GLU A 138 -1.57 -7.75 16.90
CA GLU A 138 -1.59 -8.35 15.57
C GLU A 138 -0.33 -7.99 14.74
N VAL A 139 0.40 -6.95 15.13
CA VAL A 139 1.61 -6.48 14.46
C VAL A 139 2.81 -7.27 14.97
N GLU A 140 3.48 -8.01 14.09
CA GLU A 140 4.67 -8.78 14.42
C GLU A 140 5.94 -7.93 14.32
N ASN A 141 6.04 -7.13 13.25
CA ASN A 141 7.23 -6.35 12.96
C ASN A 141 6.87 -5.04 12.24
N VAL A 142 7.68 -4.02 12.48
CA VAL A 142 7.50 -2.69 11.87
C VAL A 142 8.83 -2.19 11.33
N GLN A 143 8.85 -1.93 10.02
CA GLN A 143 9.99 -1.32 9.35
C GLN A 143 9.68 0.16 9.12
N MET A 144 10.49 1.04 9.71
CA MET A 144 10.35 2.49 9.59
C MET A 144 11.42 3.05 8.64
N PHE A 145 10.97 3.72 7.59
CA PHE A 145 11.80 4.49 6.68
C PHE A 145 11.51 5.98 6.86
N VAL A 146 12.58 6.78 6.97
CA VAL A 146 12.49 8.24 7.11
C VAL A 146 13.29 8.87 6.00
N ALA A 147 12.75 9.93 5.42
CA ALA A 147 13.28 10.61 4.26
C ALA A 147 13.31 9.74 2.99
N MET A 148 12.43 8.74 2.94
CA MET A 148 12.34 7.79 1.85
C MET A 148 10.93 7.20 1.79
N GLN A 149 10.41 7.04 0.57
CA GLN A 149 9.21 6.26 0.28
C GLN A 149 9.48 5.37 -0.94
N MET A 150 9.15 4.09 -0.82
CA MET A 150 9.33 3.07 -1.84
C MET A 150 7.97 2.67 -2.42
N ASP A 151 7.86 2.67 -3.74
CA ASP A 151 6.74 2.05 -4.43
C ASP A 151 7.02 0.54 -4.61
N ILE A 152 6.44 -0.27 -3.73
CA ILE A 152 6.61 -1.73 -3.75
C ILE A 152 5.65 -2.40 -4.76
N LYS A 153 4.61 -1.69 -5.22
CA LYS A 153 3.54 -2.25 -6.08
C LYS A 153 3.82 -2.19 -7.59
N GLY A 154 5.00 -1.73 -8.00
CA GLY A 154 5.58 -2.15 -9.28
C GLY A 154 5.73 -1.09 -10.37
N GLY A 155 5.97 0.19 -10.04
CA GLY A 155 6.29 1.20 -11.05
C GLY A 155 7.44 2.17 -10.72
N GLY A 156 7.62 2.52 -9.45
CA GLY A 156 8.53 3.60 -9.03
C GLY A 156 9.81 3.12 -8.34
N GLY A 157 10.90 3.88 -8.52
CA GLY A 157 12.08 3.77 -7.67
C GLY A 157 11.82 4.31 -6.26
N ALA A 158 12.80 4.18 -5.36
CA ALA A 158 12.73 4.83 -4.06
C ALA A 158 12.84 6.36 -4.22
N GLU A 159 11.84 7.08 -3.76
CA GLU A 159 11.88 8.53 -3.68
C GLU A 159 12.51 8.96 -2.35
N MET A 160 13.60 9.72 -2.41
CA MET A 160 14.35 10.15 -1.23
C MET A 160 14.19 11.67 -1.02
N GLN A 161 13.23 12.06 -0.19
CA GLN A 161 12.99 13.45 0.19
C GLN A 161 12.81 13.60 1.70
N SER A 162 13.25 14.72 2.30
CA SER A 162 13.27 14.89 3.76
C SER A 162 11.89 14.88 4.43
N HIS A 163 10.85 15.22 3.67
CA HIS A 163 9.48 15.34 4.14
C HIS A 163 8.68 14.02 3.97
N LEU A 164 9.23 13.02 3.29
CA LEU A 164 8.59 11.73 3.11
C LEU A 164 8.97 10.75 4.22
N GLY A 165 8.00 9.94 4.63
CA GLY A 165 8.17 8.82 5.53
C GLY A 165 7.38 7.62 5.06
N GLN A 166 7.86 6.43 5.39
CA GLN A 166 7.14 5.19 5.08
C GLN A 166 7.25 4.21 6.23
N LEU A 167 6.14 3.54 6.56
CA LEU A 167 6.13 2.39 7.46
C LEU A 167 5.64 1.16 6.71
N ILE A 168 6.28 0.03 6.97
CA ILE A 168 5.84 -1.28 6.52
C ILE A 168 5.57 -2.10 7.77
N LEU A 169 4.32 -2.52 7.92
CA LEU A 169 3.83 -3.28 9.05
C LEU A 169 3.62 -4.71 8.58
N GLU A 170 4.33 -5.63 9.19
CA GLU A 170 4.14 -7.06 9.01
C GLU A 170 3.17 -7.53 10.09
N LEU A 171 2.01 -7.99 9.65
CA LEU A 171 0.99 -8.58 10.52
C LEU A 171 1.23 -10.08 10.64
N LYS A 172 0.72 -10.67 11.73
CA LYS A 172 0.63 -12.13 11.85
C LYS A 172 -0.14 -12.71 10.67
N ALA A 173 0.17 -13.97 10.35
CA ALA A 173 -0.50 -14.70 9.28
C ALA A 173 -2.03 -14.66 9.46
N ALA A 174 -2.76 -14.52 8.35
CA ALA A 174 -4.22 -14.36 8.39
C ALA A 174 -4.91 -15.53 9.11
N ASP A 175 -4.44 -16.76 8.86
CA ASP A 175 -4.96 -17.98 9.49
C ASP A 175 -4.75 -17.98 11.03
N GLU A 176 -3.61 -17.45 11.50
CA GLU A 176 -3.33 -17.36 12.94
C GLU A 176 -4.23 -16.30 13.61
N ARG A 177 -4.46 -15.18 12.93
CA ARG A 177 -5.37 -14.12 13.42
C ARG A 177 -6.81 -14.62 13.49
N GLU A 178 -7.27 -15.37 12.50
CA GLU A 178 -8.62 -15.95 12.50
C GLU A 178 -8.80 -17.00 13.62
N LEU A 179 -7.76 -17.81 13.88
CA LEU A 179 -7.77 -18.80 14.98
C LEU A 179 -7.82 -18.16 16.37
N ASP A 180 -7.12 -17.04 16.55
CA ASP A 180 -7.02 -16.31 17.82
C ASP A 180 -8.17 -15.29 18.02
N ASP A 181 -9.16 -15.25 17.13
CA ASP A 181 -10.26 -14.25 17.13
C ASP A 181 -9.74 -12.80 17.13
N GLN A 182 -8.63 -12.56 16.40
CA GLN A 182 -7.99 -11.27 16.23
C GLN A 182 -8.60 -10.50 15.04
N ARG A 183 -8.36 -9.19 15.02
CA ARG A 183 -8.91 -8.28 14.00
C ARG A 183 -8.36 -8.59 12.59
N SER A 184 -9.20 -8.35 11.60
CA SER A 184 -8.80 -8.40 10.18
C SER A 184 -7.93 -7.20 9.79
N SER A 185 -7.19 -7.28 8.68
CA SER A 185 -6.40 -6.14 8.19
C SER A 185 -7.26 -4.90 7.90
N ASP A 186 -8.47 -5.08 7.39
CA ASP A 186 -9.39 -3.96 7.10
C ASP A 186 -9.83 -3.25 8.40
N GLU A 187 -10.08 -3.99 9.47
CA GLU A 187 -10.42 -3.41 10.78
C GLU A 187 -9.23 -2.67 11.41
N LEU A 188 -8.04 -3.27 11.32
CA LEU A 188 -6.80 -2.62 11.77
C LEU A 188 -6.53 -1.33 10.99
N LEU A 189 -6.79 -1.33 9.68
CA LEU A 189 -6.66 -0.14 8.84
C LEU A 189 -7.59 0.99 9.28
N VAL A 190 -8.82 0.69 9.69
CA VAL A 190 -9.75 1.72 10.22
C VAL A 190 -9.17 2.37 11.47
N GLU A 191 -8.68 1.57 12.42
CA GLU A 191 -8.10 2.08 13.67
C GLU A 191 -6.81 2.87 13.45
N LEU A 192 -5.93 2.39 12.55
CA LEU A 192 -4.72 3.09 12.15
C LEU A 192 -5.04 4.43 11.45
N ARG A 193 -6.10 4.48 10.63
CA ARG A 193 -6.60 5.72 10.01
C ARG A 193 -7.18 6.69 11.03
N GLU A 194 -7.93 6.21 12.01
CA GLU A 194 -8.45 7.04 13.09
C GLU A 194 -7.31 7.66 13.91
N PHE A 195 -6.28 6.88 14.21
CA PHE A 195 -5.08 7.42 14.85
C PHE A 195 -4.35 8.43 13.96
N ALA A 196 -4.18 8.15 12.67
CA ALA A 196 -3.51 9.07 11.74
C ALA A 196 -4.20 10.45 11.67
N ARG A 197 -5.52 10.50 11.79
CA ARG A 197 -6.29 11.78 11.86
C ARG A 197 -5.97 12.64 13.08
N THR A 198 -5.38 12.08 14.13
CA THR A 198 -4.97 12.85 15.32
C THR A 198 -3.64 13.58 15.13
N LEU A 199 -2.87 13.22 14.10
CA LEU A 199 -1.60 13.86 13.78
C LEU A 199 -1.85 15.26 13.23
N GLN A 200 -1.00 16.19 13.63
CA GLN A 200 -1.05 17.59 13.19
C GLN A 200 0.22 17.93 12.42
N GLY A 201 0.07 18.75 11.38
CA GLY A 201 1.18 19.19 10.53
C GLY A 201 1.67 18.14 9.54
N VAL A 202 0.82 17.18 9.19
CA VAL A 202 1.02 16.19 8.12
C VAL A 202 0.09 16.56 6.97
N ASN A 203 0.56 16.49 5.73
CA ASN A 203 -0.26 16.78 4.55
C ASN A 203 -1.21 15.61 4.27
N SER A 204 -0.65 14.42 4.13
CA SER A 204 -1.41 13.20 3.86
C SER A 204 -0.78 11.99 4.56
N VAL A 205 -1.64 11.05 4.94
CA VAL A 205 -1.24 9.73 5.45
C VAL A 205 -2.02 8.70 4.65
N ASN A 206 -1.32 7.95 3.82
CA ASN A 206 -1.92 7.00 2.89
C ASN A 206 -1.68 5.58 3.37
N TRP A 207 -2.75 4.82 3.52
CA TRP A 207 -2.69 3.44 3.96
C TRP A 207 -3.03 2.49 2.83
N ASP A 208 -2.18 1.48 2.63
CA ASP A 208 -2.35 0.52 1.57
C ASP A 208 -2.09 -0.91 2.07
N ALA A 209 -3.04 -1.81 1.79
CA ALA A 209 -2.88 -3.23 2.06
C ALA A 209 -2.21 -3.91 0.86
N MET A 210 -1.17 -4.70 1.11
CA MET A 210 -0.48 -5.43 0.05
C MET A 210 -1.30 -6.66 -0.36
N ASN A 211 -2.33 -6.42 -1.17
CA ASN A 211 -3.21 -7.45 -1.70
C ASN A 211 -2.93 -7.69 -3.19
N GLY A 212 -2.96 -8.96 -3.61
CA GLY A 212 -2.73 -9.36 -5.00
C GLY A 212 -3.81 -8.83 -5.93
N GLY A 213 -3.58 -7.69 -6.56
CA GLY A 213 -4.45 -7.04 -7.53
C GLY A 213 -3.70 -6.00 -8.37
N PRO A 214 -4.31 -5.42 -9.42
CA PRO A 214 -3.72 -4.28 -10.11
C PRO A 214 -3.48 -3.15 -9.11
N GLY A 215 -2.23 -2.74 -8.96
CA GLY A 215 -1.84 -1.65 -8.05
C GLY A 215 -2.30 -0.28 -8.53
N GLY A 216 -2.41 0.67 -7.61
CA GLY A 216 -2.82 2.05 -7.87
C GLY A 216 -3.90 2.52 -6.90
N ARG A 217 -4.15 3.84 -6.89
CA ARG A 217 -5.25 4.43 -6.11
C ARG A 217 -6.60 3.99 -6.69
N ASP A 218 -7.57 3.69 -5.82
CA ASP A 218 -8.92 3.28 -6.23
C ASP A 218 -9.63 4.33 -7.10
N ILE A 219 -9.36 5.61 -6.82
CA ILE A 219 -9.88 6.75 -7.57
C ILE A 219 -8.72 7.72 -7.84
N HIS A 220 -8.52 8.06 -9.11
CA HIS A 220 -7.54 9.06 -9.52
C HIS A 220 -8.22 10.10 -10.42
N ILE A 221 -8.24 11.36 -9.98
CA ILE A 221 -8.86 12.46 -10.71
C ILE A 221 -7.74 13.36 -11.23
N LYS A 222 -7.73 13.59 -12.55
CA LYS A 222 -6.78 14.50 -13.18
C LYS A 222 -7.50 15.78 -13.59
N VAL A 223 -7.11 16.90 -13.00
CA VAL A 223 -7.54 18.24 -13.41
C VAL A 223 -6.54 18.77 -14.44
N SER A 224 -7.00 19.44 -15.49
CA SER A 224 -6.12 19.97 -16.54
C SER A 224 -6.67 21.27 -17.10
N GLY A 225 -5.81 22.27 -17.24
CA GLY A 225 -6.18 23.61 -17.64
C GLY A 225 -4.96 24.49 -17.93
N PRO A 226 -5.15 25.65 -18.55
CA PRO A 226 -4.05 26.55 -18.92
C PRO A 226 -3.57 27.46 -17.77
N ASN A 227 -4.39 27.67 -16.74
CA ASN A 227 -4.09 28.57 -15.62
C ASN A 227 -3.84 27.78 -14.33
N PHE A 228 -2.63 27.89 -13.77
CA PHE A 228 -2.23 27.15 -12.57
C PHE A 228 -2.99 27.60 -11.32
N GLU A 229 -3.19 28.90 -11.11
CA GLU A 229 -3.89 29.43 -9.92
C GLU A 229 -5.34 28.93 -9.86
N GLU A 230 -5.98 28.81 -11.03
CA GLU A 230 -7.34 28.26 -11.16
C GLU A 230 -7.34 26.74 -10.89
N LEU A 231 -6.32 26.01 -11.33
CA LEU A 231 -6.19 24.58 -11.04
C LEU A 231 -6.05 24.30 -9.55
N VAL A 232 -5.29 25.11 -8.81
CA VAL A 232 -5.15 24.99 -7.36
C VAL A 232 -6.50 25.19 -6.67
N GLN A 233 -7.24 26.24 -7.04
CA GLN A 233 -8.58 26.51 -6.49
C GLN A 233 -9.56 25.36 -6.77
N VAL A 234 -9.56 24.84 -7.99
CA VAL A 234 -10.40 23.70 -8.36
C VAL A 234 -10.00 22.44 -7.59
N GLY A 235 -8.70 22.21 -7.38
CA GLY A 235 -8.18 21.09 -6.59
C GLY A 235 -8.67 21.14 -5.15
N GLU A 236 -8.55 22.30 -4.49
CA GLU A 236 -9.04 22.49 -3.12
C GLU A 236 -10.56 22.32 -3.01
N ASP A 237 -11.32 22.88 -3.94
CA ASP A 237 -12.79 22.74 -3.96
C ASP A 237 -13.21 21.28 -4.17
N LEU A 238 -12.48 20.55 -5.01
CA LEU A 238 -12.71 19.13 -5.27
C LEU A 238 -12.39 18.29 -4.03
N GLN A 239 -11.27 18.55 -3.35
CA GLN A 239 -10.95 17.87 -2.09
C GLN A 239 -12.00 18.12 -1.01
N ARG A 240 -12.42 19.38 -0.80
CA ARG A 240 -13.48 19.71 0.17
C ARG A 240 -14.80 19.01 -0.16
N THR A 241 -15.13 18.89 -1.44
CA THR A 241 -16.34 18.19 -1.88
C THR A 241 -16.21 16.69 -1.64
N LEU A 242 -15.05 16.11 -1.94
CA LEU A 242 -14.81 14.68 -1.77
C LEU A 242 -14.78 14.25 -0.31
N ASP A 243 -14.21 15.09 0.56
CA ASP A 243 -14.17 14.86 2.02
C ASP A 243 -15.58 14.81 2.64
N SER A 244 -16.58 15.41 1.98
CA SER A 244 -17.98 15.35 2.44
C SER A 244 -18.66 13.99 2.19
N TYR A 245 -18.11 13.14 1.31
CA TYR A 245 -18.70 11.84 1.01
C TYR A 245 -18.26 10.78 2.02
N THR A 246 -19.24 10.09 2.60
CA THR A 246 -18.97 8.94 3.47
C THR A 246 -18.34 7.80 2.67
N GLY A 247 -17.13 7.39 3.06
CA GLY A 247 -16.39 6.30 2.42
C GLY A 247 -15.19 6.75 1.58
N VAL A 248 -14.96 8.06 1.44
CA VAL A 248 -13.69 8.58 0.90
C VAL A 248 -12.68 8.66 2.04
N PHE A 249 -11.50 8.08 1.81
CA PHE A 249 -10.39 8.07 2.75
C PHE A 249 -9.10 8.45 2.01
N ASP A 250 -8.09 8.85 2.78
CA ASP A 250 -6.72 9.04 2.28
C ASP A 250 -6.67 10.01 1.08
N LEU A 251 -7.30 11.19 1.24
CA LEU A 251 -7.25 12.27 0.25
C LEU A 251 -5.84 12.88 0.18
N ASP A 252 -5.39 13.11 -1.05
CA ASP A 252 -4.03 13.53 -1.35
C ASP A 252 -3.99 14.37 -2.63
N ASP A 253 -3.04 15.31 -2.69
CA ASP A 253 -2.80 16.23 -3.81
C ASP A 253 -1.34 16.13 -4.26
N ASP A 254 -1.09 16.31 -5.56
CA ASP A 254 0.27 16.46 -6.08
C ASP A 254 0.72 17.93 -6.17
N HIS A 255 -0.11 18.87 -5.71
CA HIS A 255 0.25 20.27 -5.60
C HIS A 255 1.14 20.58 -4.40
N ASP A 256 2.42 20.80 -4.67
CA ASP A 256 3.38 21.31 -3.70
C ASP A 256 3.67 22.81 -3.88
N GLU A 257 3.63 23.57 -2.77
CA GLU A 257 4.11 24.97 -2.72
C GLU A 257 5.63 25.09 -2.91
N GLY A 258 6.34 23.97 -3.02
CA GLY A 258 7.79 23.92 -3.25
C GLY A 258 8.63 24.09 -1.98
N LYS A 259 9.95 24.02 -2.14
CA LYS A 259 10.89 24.17 -1.02
C LYS A 259 11.11 25.65 -0.76
N ARG A 260 11.02 26.06 0.51
CA ARG A 260 11.50 27.38 0.93
C ARG A 260 12.97 27.52 0.56
N GLU A 261 13.25 28.42 -0.37
CA GLU A 261 14.60 28.71 -0.82
C GLU A 261 15.00 30.16 -0.51
N MET A 262 16.30 30.36 -0.37
CA MET A 262 16.87 31.68 -0.14
C MET A 262 17.91 31.95 -1.23
N THR A 263 17.58 32.86 -2.13
CA THR A 263 18.42 33.20 -3.27
C THR A 263 19.42 34.28 -2.89
N LEU A 264 20.70 34.02 -3.16
CA LEU A 264 21.79 34.95 -2.95
C LEU A 264 22.01 35.78 -4.21
N ARG A 265 21.72 37.08 -4.15
CA ARG A 265 21.99 38.02 -5.26
C ARG A 265 23.15 38.95 -4.93
N LEU A 266 24.12 39.02 -5.84
CA LEU A 266 25.28 39.89 -5.69
C LEU A 266 24.89 41.36 -5.84
N LYS A 267 25.33 42.21 -4.92
CA LYS A 267 25.12 43.66 -4.98
C LYS A 267 26.15 44.32 -5.90
N GLU A 268 25.83 45.49 -6.44
CA GLU A 268 26.79 46.30 -7.19
C GLU A 268 28.01 46.69 -6.34
N SER A 269 27.83 46.83 -5.01
CA SER A 269 28.89 47.07 -4.03
C SER A 269 29.94 45.96 -3.96
N ALA A 270 29.66 44.75 -4.47
CA ALA A 270 30.63 43.65 -4.51
C ALA A 270 31.57 43.70 -5.71
N ARG A 271 31.27 44.48 -6.75
CA ARG A 271 32.12 44.55 -7.96
C ARG A 271 33.56 45.01 -7.64
N PRO A 272 33.79 46.03 -6.79
CA PRO A 272 35.15 46.48 -6.44
C PRO A 272 35.95 45.46 -5.61
N THR A 273 35.29 44.52 -4.92
CA THR A 273 35.97 43.51 -4.08
C THR A 273 36.43 42.29 -4.89
N GLY A 274 36.10 42.24 -6.19
CA GLY A 274 36.44 41.15 -7.10
C GLY A 274 35.75 39.82 -6.75
N ILE A 275 34.66 39.86 -5.99
CA ILE A 275 33.83 38.70 -5.70
C ILE A 275 32.86 38.49 -6.87
N ASP A 276 32.91 37.29 -7.46
CA ASP A 276 31.94 36.83 -8.46
C ASP A 276 30.94 35.85 -7.82
N GLU A 277 29.86 35.56 -8.56
CA GLU A 277 28.81 34.64 -8.11
C GLU A 277 29.34 33.24 -7.82
N ASN A 278 30.35 32.80 -8.59
CA ASN A 278 30.96 31.48 -8.41
C ASN A 278 31.76 31.39 -7.09
N ARG A 279 32.57 32.39 -6.76
CA ARG A 279 33.29 32.47 -5.47
C ARG A 279 32.32 32.59 -4.31
N LEU A 280 31.29 33.43 -4.45
CA LEU A 280 30.25 33.59 -3.44
C LEU A 280 29.56 32.24 -3.17
N GLY A 281 29.03 31.60 -4.21
CA GLY A 281 28.34 30.32 -4.10
C GLY A 281 29.23 29.19 -3.59
N SER A 282 30.48 29.11 -4.07
CA SER A 282 31.44 28.11 -3.61
C SER A 282 31.81 28.28 -2.13
N HIS A 283 31.98 29.52 -1.67
CA HIS A 283 32.30 29.83 -0.28
C HIS A 283 31.12 29.54 0.65
N VAL A 284 29.91 29.99 0.30
CA VAL A 284 28.69 29.69 1.07
C VAL A 284 28.45 28.19 1.16
N ARG A 285 28.54 27.48 0.03
CA ARG A 285 28.42 26.01 -0.01
C ARG A 285 29.48 25.34 0.88
N SER A 286 30.73 25.77 0.80
CA SER A 286 31.81 25.23 1.62
C SER A 286 31.60 25.49 3.11
N ALA A 287 31.03 26.64 3.48
CA ALA A 287 30.74 26.97 4.86
C ALA A 287 29.58 26.15 5.44
N LEU A 288 28.48 26.00 4.68
CA LEU A 288 27.26 25.32 5.14
C LEU A 288 27.30 23.79 4.97
N TYR A 289 27.50 23.33 3.73
CA TYR A 289 27.51 21.91 3.36
C TYR A 289 28.83 21.25 3.77
N GLY A 290 29.92 22.00 3.60
CA GLY A 290 31.28 21.55 3.84
C GLY A 290 32.07 21.34 2.56
N ARG A 291 33.38 21.53 2.68
CA ARG A 291 34.34 21.25 1.62
C ARG A 291 35.18 20.03 1.98
N GLU A 292 35.32 19.10 1.03
CA GLU A 292 36.27 17.99 1.17
C GLU A 292 37.68 18.56 1.23
N SER A 293 38.31 18.40 2.39
CA SER A 293 39.70 18.83 2.62
C SER A 293 40.66 17.72 2.24
N HIS A 294 40.33 16.48 2.62
CA HIS A 294 41.15 15.33 2.35
C HIS A 294 40.31 14.04 2.30
N ARG A 295 40.81 13.02 1.60
CA ARG A 295 40.22 11.69 1.56
C ARG A 295 41.24 10.68 2.06
N ILE A 296 40.86 9.90 3.06
CA ILE A 296 41.72 8.89 3.68
C ILE A 296 41.12 7.54 3.34
N SER A 297 41.90 6.65 2.71
CA SER A 297 41.47 5.27 2.49
C SER A 297 41.92 4.41 3.68
N ARG A 298 40.98 3.79 4.37
CA ARG A 298 41.23 2.91 5.53
C ARG A 298 40.35 1.67 5.41
N ASN A 299 40.92 0.48 5.58
CA ASN A 299 40.18 -0.80 5.52
C ASN A 299 39.37 -1.01 4.22
N ARG A 300 39.88 -0.53 3.07
CA ARG A 300 39.18 -0.55 1.77
C ARG A 300 37.93 0.35 1.72
N GLU A 301 37.76 1.24 2.68
CA GLU A 301 36.75 2.28 2.68
C GLU A 301 37.39 3.65 2.52
N ASP A 302 36.77 4.50 1.70
CA ASP A 302 37.22 5.86 1.47
C ASP A 302 36.47 6.83 2.40
N ILE A 303 37.16 7.36 3.40
CA ILE A 303 36.62 8.31 4.37
C ILE A 303 36.93 9.73 3.91
N ARG A 304 35.90 10.53 3.67
CA ARG A 304 36.03 11.95 3.30
C ARG A 304 36.08 12.82 4.56
N VAL A 305 37.13 13.61 4.68
CA VAL A 305 37.30 14.61 5.75
C VAL A 305 36.75 15.94 5.26
N MET A 306 35.63 16.36 5.85
CA MET A 306 34.90 17.57 5.48
C MET A 306 35.17 18.70 6.48
N VAL A 307 35.43 19.91 5.97
CA VAL A 307 35.55 21.13 6.78
C VAL A 307 34.33 22.00 6.53
N ARG A 308 33.65 22.42 7.60
CA ARG A 308 32.44 23.25 7.57
C ARG A 308 32.34 24.08 8.85
N TYR A 309 31.43 25.06 8.86
CA TYR A 309 31.17 25.85 10.06
C TYR A 309 30.50 25.01 11.16
N PRO A 310 30.69 25.37 12.44
CA PRO A 310 29.93 24.80 13.54
C PRO A 310 28.42 24.98 13.31
N GLU A 311 27.63 24.05 13.82
CA GLU A 311 26.17 24.01 13.63
C GLU A 311 25.46 25.30 14.02
N ILE A 312 25.86 25.92 15.14
CA ILE A 312 25.31 27.20 15.63
C ILE A 312 25.36 28.30 14.56
N PHE A 313 26.41 28.34 13.72
CA PHE A 313 26.56 29.34 12.65
C PHE A 313 25.80 28.98 11.36
N ARG A 314 25.11 27.84 11.32
CA ARG A 314 24.40 27.32 10.15
C ARG A 314 22.89 27.23 10.35
N GLU A 315 22.40 27.33 11.59
CA GLU A 315 20.98 27.22 11.92
C GLU A 315 20.19 28.53 11.67
N SER A 316 20.85 29.68 11.68
CA SER A 316 20.19 30.98 11.58
C SER A 316 20.62 31.77 10.35
N LEU A 317 19.63 32.38 9.69
CA LEU A 317 19.83 33.31 8.58
C LEU A 317 20.70 34.51 9.00
N PHE A 318 20.57 34.97 10.25
CA PHE A 318 21.40 36.05 10.78
C PHE A 318 22.90 35.68 10.77
N HIS A 319 23.22 34.43 11.11
CA HIS A 319 24.60 33.96 11.07
C HIS A 319 25.13 33.87 9.64
N LEU A 320 24.28 33.49 8.69
CA LEU A 320 24.60 33.55 7.26
C LEU A 320 24.92 35.00 6.83
N GLU A 321 24.08 35.98 7.16
CA GLU A 321 24.28 37.40 6.80
C GLU A 321 25.55 38.01 7.40
N SER A 322 25.91 37.58 8.60
CA SER A 322 27.11 38.02 9.32
C SER A 322 28.38 37.28 8.89
N MET A 323 28.30 36.33 7.95
CA MET A 323 29.46 35.52 7.57
C MET A 323 30.50 36.36 6.81
N TRP A 324 31.78 36.03 7.02
CA TRP A 324 32.89 36.70 6.35
C TRP A 324 33.24 35.99 5.04
N ILE A 325 33.38 36.77 3.96
CA ILE A 325 33.77 36.29 2.64
C ILE A 325 35.15 36.83 2.29
N PRO A 326 36.07 35.97 1.82
CA PRO A 326 37.36 36.41 1.32
C PRO A 326 37.19 37.14 0.00
N THR A 327 37.69 38.38 -0.06
CA THR A 327 37.78 39.17 -1.30
C THR A 327 38.81 38.59 -2.27
N ALA A 328 38.80 39.06 -3.52
CA ALA A 328 39.90 38.77 -4.43
C ALA A 328 41.22 39.32 -3.88
N MET A 329 42.34 38.66 -4.19
CA MET A 329 43.64 39.19 -3.81
C MET A 329 43.91 40.46 -4.61
N ILE A 330 43.81 41.60 -3.95
CA ILE A 330 44.15 42.92 -4.49
C ILE A 330 45.46 43.32 -3.81
N SER A 331 46.51 43.60 -4.59
CA SER A 331 47.83 44.02 -4.08
C SER A 331 48.50 43.05 -3.10
N GLY A 332 48.26 41.74 -3.24
CA GLY A 332 48.89 40.69 -2.42
C GLY A 332 48.31 40.53 -1.01
N GLN A 333 47.24 41.25 -0.66
CA GLN A 333 46.52 41.08 0.60
C GLN A 333 45.14 40.45 0.37
N ARG A 334 44.73 39.61 1.30
CA ARG A 334 43.39 39.00 1.33
C ARG A 334 42.51 39.79 2.28
N GLY A 335 41.62 40.61 1.74
CA GLY A 335 40.60 41.30 2.52
C GLY A 335 39.45 40.37 2.88
N TRP A 336 38.72 40.70 3.94
CA TRP A 336 37.50 40.02 4.35
C TRP A 336 36.38 41.04 4.40
N VAL A 337 35.23 40.68 3.85
CA VAL A 337 34.05 41.55 3.81
C VAL A 337 32.85 40.73 4.29
N PRO A 338 31.96 41.28 5.13
CA PRO A 338 30.78 40.56 5.58
C PRO A 338 29.76 40.36 4.44
N LEU A 339 29.04 39.23 4.43
CA LEU A 339 28.13 38.84 3.35
C LEU A 339 27.06 39.90 3.06
N HIS A 340 26.47 40.49 4.09
CA HIS A 340 25.42 41.49 3.90
C HIS A 340 25.88 42.76 3.15
N GLU A 341 27.18 43.06 3.07
CA GLU A 341 27.70 44.20 2.28
C GLU A 341 27.82 43.87 0.79
N VAL A 342 28.04 42.60 0.45
CA VAL A 342 28.33 42.13 -0.92
C VAL A 342 27.17 41.40 -1.58
N ALA A 343 26.25 40.83 -0.81
CA ALA A 343 25.11 40.10 -1.30
C ALA A 343 23.82 40.48 -0.55
N ARG A 344 22.68 40.27 -1.19
CA ARG A 344 21.35 40.33 -0.60
C ARG A 344 20.73 38.94 -0.67
N LEU A 345 20.02 38.59 0.40
CA LEU A 345 19.20 37.39 0.48
C LEU A 345 17.78 37.77 0.09
N GLU A 346 17.21 37.07 -0.88
CA GLU A 346 15.83 37.23 -1.33
C GLU A 346 15.12 35.88 -1.21
N PRO A 347 13.92 35.82 -0.59
CA PRO A 347 13.12 34.60 -0.63
C PRO A 347 12.76 34.28 -2.08
N GLY A 348 12.96 33.03 -2.48
CA GLY A 348 12.65 32.53 -3.82
C GLY A 348 11.28 31.89 -3.92
#